data_AF-A0A3M6C176-F1
#
_entry.id   AF-A0A3M6C176-F1
#
_cell.length_a   1.000
_cell.length_b   1.000
_cell.length_c   1.000
_cell.angle_alpha   90.00
_cell.angle_beta   90.00
_cell.angle_gamma   90.00
#
_symmetry.space_group_name_H-M   'P 1'
#
loop_
_entity.id
_entity.type
_entity.pdbx_description
1 polymer ?
#
loop_
_entity_poly.entity_id
_entity_poly.type
_entity_poly.pdbx_seq_one_letter_code
_entity_poly.pdbx_strand_id
1 'polypeptide(L)'
;NGVPLRFMLSPGQASDIAHAQPLLDKVRIPGRPGRPRKRSRWLLADKGYDAEHLRYYCDRYRIQPVIPLRAMPRNPGLACP
;
A
#
# COMPACT_ATOMS: atom_id res chain seq x y z
N ASN A 1 -19.01 12.32 4.62
CA ASN A 1 -17.72 12.90 5.06
C ASN A 1 -16.83 11.79 5.60
N GLY A 2 -15.78 11.42 4.85
CA GLY A 2 -14.80 10.43 5.32
C GLY A 2 -13.76 11.09 6.22
N VAL A 3 -13.48 10.52 7.39
CA VAL A 3 -12.40 10.99 8.28
C VAL A 3 -11.14 10.16 7.98
N PRO A 4 -9.99 10.78 7.69
CA PRO A 4 -8.75 10.04 7.47
C PRO A 4 -8.34 9.30 8.75
N LEU A 5 -8.06 8.00 8.64
CA LEU A 5 -7.58 7.19 9.78
C LEU A 5 -6.12 7.50 10.13
N ARG A 6 -5.31 7.81 9.12
CA ARG A 6 -3.89 8.14 9.26
C ARG A 6 -3.39 8.86 8.02
N PHE A 7 -2.48 9.81 8.21
CA PHE A 7 -1.66 10.38 7.14
C PHE A 7 -0.18 10.39 7.56
N MET A 8 0.71 10.47 6.57
CA MET A 8 2.15 10.59 6.74
C MET A 8 2.63 11.61 5.71
N LEU A 9 3.43 12.58 6.17
CA LEU A 9 4.07 13.55 5.28
C LEU A 9 5.46 13.02 4.91
N SER A 10 5.71 12.91 3.61
CA SER A 10 7.00 12.54 3.06
C SER A 10 7.74 13.78 2.56
N PRO A 11 9.09 13.74 2.45
CA PRO A 11 9.84 14.75 1.73
C PRO A 11 9.40 14.82 0.26
N GLY A 12 9.51 16.00 -0.37
CA GLY A 12 8.91 16.26 -1.70
C GLY A 12 9.43 15.42 -2.87
N GLN A 13 10.50 14.63 -2.70
CA GLN A 13 11.07 13.73 -3.72
C GLN A 13 11.11 12.26 -3.25
N ALA A 14 10.42 11.92 -2.16
CA ALA A 14 10.34 10.55 -1.69
C ALA A 14 9.22 9.78 -2.39
N SER A 15 9.45 8.49 -2.66
CA SER A 15 8.43 7.63 -3.27
C SER A 15 7.33 7.30 -2.27
N ASP A 16 6.07 7.55 -2.64
CA ASP A 16 4.91 7.17 -1.83
C ASP A 16 4.86 5.68 -1.49
N ILE A 17 5.33 4.84 -2.42
CA ILE A 17 5.39 3.39 -2.26
C ILE A 17 6.27 3.02 -1.06
N ALA A 18 7.39 3.71 -0.86
CA ALA A 18 8.30 3.48 0.26
C ALA A 18 7.64 3.81 1.62
N HIS A 19 6.66 4.71 1.63
CA HIS A 19 5.92 5.10 2.82
C HIS A 19 4.61 4.31 3.03
N ALA A 20 4.20 3.50 2.06
CA ALA A 20 2.95 2.74 2.11
C ALA A 20 2.92 1.73 3.28
N GLN A 21 3.96 0.90 3.44
CA GLN A 21 4.00 -0.08 4.55
C GLN A 21 4.06 0.61 5.93
N PRO A 22 4.95 1.61 6.17
CA PRO A 22 4.95 2.37 7.43
C PRO A 22 3.61 3.06 7.75
N LEU A 23 2.87 3.51 6.72
CA LEU A 23 1.54 4.07 6.88
C LEU A 23 0.53 3.02 7.33
N LEU A 24 0.46 1.88 6.63
CA LEU A 24 -0.45 0.78 6.93
C LEU A 24 -0.23 0.20 8.33
N ASP A 25 1.02 0.17 8.81
CA ASP A 25 1.33 -0.29 10.16
C ASP A 25 0.71 0.57 11.26
N LYS A 26 0.51 1.87 10.99
CA LYS A 26 -0.02 2.86 11.93
C LYS A 26 -1.54 3.01 11.84
N VAL A 27 -2.19 2.41 10.84
CA VAL A 27 -3.65 2.45 10.69
C VAL A 27 -4.31 1.61 11.79
N ARG A 28 -5.37 2.17 12.38
CA ARG A 28 -6.25 1.48 13.32
C ARG A 28 -7.68 1.65 12.81
N ILE A 29 -8.36 0.54 12.59
CA ILE A 29 -9.74 0.53 12.08
C ILE A 29 -10.68 0.52 13.29
N PRO A 30 -11.49 1.57 13.47
CA PRO A 30 -12.53 1.60 14.49
C PRO A 30 -13.51 0.45 14.29
N GLY A 31 -13.99 -0.13 15.38
CA GLY A 31 -14.91 -1.27 15.33
C GLY A 31 -15.63 -1.45 16.65
N ARG A 32 -16.17 -2.65 16.86
CA ARG A 32 -16.82 -3.03 18.12
C ARG A 32 -15.91 -2.74 19.33
N PRO A 33 -16.48 -2.44 20.51
CA PRO A 33 -15.72 -2.25 21.74
C PRO A 33 -14.71 -3.38 21.96
N GLY A 34 -13.45 -3.02 22.23
CA GLY A 34 -12.35 -3.97 22.33
C GLY A 34 -11.13 -3.53 21.53
N ARG A 35 -10.23 -4.47 21.21
CA ARG A 35 -8.98 -4.18 20.50
C ARG A 35 -9.29 -3.74 19.06
N PRO A 36 -8.93 -2.51 18.65
CA PRO A 36 -9.14 -2.05 17.27
C PRO A 36 -8.45 -2.99 16.28
N ARG A 37 -9.10 -3.24 15.15
CA ARG A 37 -8.50 -4.04 14.08
C ARG A 37 -7.33 -3.25 13.50
N LYS A 38 -6.14 -3.85 13.52
CA LYS A 38 -4.94 -3.23 12.93
C LYS A 38 -4.88 -3.33 11.40
N ARG A 39 -5.68 -4.21 10.79
CA ARG A 39 -5.57 -4.57 9.36
C ARG A 39 -6.94 -4.70 8.69
N SER A 40 -7.04 -4.13 7.48
CA SER A 40 -8.21 -4.24 6.61
C SER A 40 -8.24 -5.61 5.92
N ARG A 41 -9.39 -5.96 5.35
CA ARG A 41 -9.50 -7.14 4.47
C ARG A 41 -9.02 -6.85 3.05
N TRP A 42 -9.15 -5.60 2.62
CA TRP A 42 -8.87 -5.14 1.27
C TRP A 42 -8.01 -3.88 1.35
N LEU A 43 -7.06 -3.75 0.42
CA LEU A 43 -6.30 -2.53 0.18
C LEU A 43 -6.64 -2.05 -1.22
N LEU A 44 -7.44 -0.99 -1.32
CA LEU A 44 -7.64 -0.27 -2.58
C LEU A 44 -6.55 0.78 -2.70
N ALA A 45 -5.78 0.72 -3.79
CA ALA A 45 -4.76 1.70 -4.09
C ALA A 45 -4.70 1.97 -5.60
N ASP A 46 -4.16 3.14 -5.95
CA ASP A 46 -3.94 3.52 -7.34
C ASP A 46 -2.85 2.65 -8.01
N LYS A 47 -2.80 2.65 -9.35
CA LYS A 47 -1.77 1.97 -10.17
C LYS A 47 -0.34 2.33 -9.76
N GLY A 48 -0.12 3.54 -9.21
CA GLY A 48 1.19 3.96 -8.69
C GLY A 48 1.72 3.08 -7.55
N TYR A 49 0.85 2.29 -6.90
CA TYR A 49 1.20 1.37 -5.81
C TYR A 49 1.42 -0.07 -6.28
N ASP A 50 1.45 -0.34 -7.59
CA ASP A 50 1.75 -1.67 -8.12
C ASP A 50 3.23 -2.01 -7.92
N ALA A 51 3.54 -2.53 -6.73
CA ALA A 51 4.87 -2.92 -6.31
C ALA A 51 4.84 -4.29 -5.63
N GLU A 52 5.78 -5.14 -6.01
CA GLU A 52 5.88 -6.53 -5.51
C GLU A 52 6.03 -6.59 -3.99
N HIS A 53 6.88 -5.73 -3.40
CA HIS A 53 7.08 -5.69 -1.95
C HIS A 53 5.79 -5.25 -1.20
N LEU A 54 4.95 -4.42 -1.80
CA LEU A 54 3.66 -4.03 -1.22
C LEU A 54 2.66 -5.19 -1.31
N ARG A 55 2.63 -5.91 -2.44
CA ARG A 55 1.81 -7.13 -2.61
C ARG A 55 2.23 -8.22 -1.62
N TYR A 56 3.54 -8.45 -1.44
CA TYR A 56 4.07 -9.41 -0.46
C TYR A 56 3.70 -9.02 0.98
N TYR A 57 3.79 -7.73 1.33
CA TYR A 57 3.28 -7.24 2.62
C TYR A 57 1.79 -7.57 2.78
N CYS A 58 0.98 -7.30 1.77
CA CYS A 58 -0.46 -7.58 1.82
C CYS A 58 -0.74 -9.07 2.03
N ASP A 59 -0.06 -9.94 1.28
CA ASP A 59 -0.17 -11.40 1.40
C ASP A 59 0.20 -11.90 2.81
N ARG A 60 1.35 -11.47 3.34
CA ARG A 60 1.82 -11.80 4.69
C ARG A 60 0.80 -11.46 5.78
N TYR A 61 0.05 -10.37 5.59
CA TYR A 61 -0.96 -9.89 6.55
C TYR A 61 -2.40 -10.26 6.17
N ARG A 62 -2.59 -11.12 5.15
CA ARG A 62 -3.90 -11.55 4.64
C ARG A 62 -4.81 -10.38 4.25
N ILE A 63 -4.24 -9.37 3.62
CA ILE A 63 -4.92 -8.24 3.03
C ILE A 63 -5.01 -8.51 1.52
N GLN A 64 -6.19 -8.41 0.93
CA GLN A 64 -6.36 -8.54 -0.51
C GLN A 64 -5.99 -7.20 -1.20
N PRO A 65 -4.90 -7.11 -1.97
CA PRO A 65 -4.61 -5.91 -2.74
C PRO A 65 -5.54 -5.85 -3.97
N VAL A 66 -6.25 -4.73 -4.11
CA VAL A 66 -7.00 -4.34 -5.31
C VAL A 66 -6.29 -3.14 -5.89
N ILE A 67 -5.27 -3.45 -6.69
CA ILE A 67 -4.38 -2.48 -7.32
C ILE A 67 -4.45 -2.76 -8.82
N PRO A 68 -4.91 -1.80 -9.64
CA PRO A 68 -4.87 -1.93 -11.09
C PRO A 68 -3.43 -2.22 -11.54
N LEU A 69 -3.27 -3.17 -12.46
CA LEU A 69 -1.96 -3.46 -13.04
C LEU A 69 -1.43 -2.23 -13.77
N ARG A 70 -0.13 -1.97 -13.60
CA ARG A 70 0.52 -0.92 -14.38
C ARG A 70 0.57 -1.36 -15.84
N ALA A 71 -0.07 -0.61 -16.74
CA ALA A 71 -0.13 -0.90 -18.18
C ALA A 71 1.22 -0.80 -18.92
N MET A 72 2.30 -0.45 -18.21
CA MET A 72 3.64 -0.35 -18.75
C MET A 72 4.37 -1.65 -18.41
N PRO A 73 4.60 -2.58 -19.37
CA PRO A 73 5.56 -3.64 -19.13
C PRO A 73 6.89 -2.98 -18.72
N ARG A 74 7.50 -3.43 -17.62
CA ARG A 74 8.91 -3.11 -17.35
C ARG A 74 9.66 -3.64 -18.57
N ASN A 75 10.14 -2.75 -19.43
CA ASN A 75 10.94 -3.14 -20.58
C ASN A 75 12.22 -3.78 -20.01
N PRO A 76 12.44 -5.11 -20.10
CA PRO A 76 13.61 -5.74 -19.49
C PRO A 76 14.86 -5.58 -20.36
N GLY A 77 14.95 -4.56 -21.22
CA GLY A 77 15.98 -4.48 -22.24
C GLY A 77 16.52 -3.07 -22.43
N LEU A 78 17.62 -2.78 -21.74
CA LEU A 78 18.90 -2.41 -22.37
C LEU A 78 20.01 -2.99 -21.46
N ALA A 79 20.07 -4.31 -21.38
CA ALA A 79 21.36 -4.95 -21.16
C ALA A 79 22.10 -4.83 -22.49
N CYS A 80 23.04 -3.89 -22.56
CA CYS A 80 23.95 -3.79 -23.69
C CYS A 80 24.83 -5.07 -23.74
N PRO A 81 25.03 -5.68 -24.92
CA PRO A 81 26.02 -6.74 -25.08
C PRO A 81 27.45 -6.24 -24.83
#